data_AF-A0A1H8TWJ2-F1
#
_entry.id   AF-A0A1H8TWJ2-F1
#
_cell.length_a   1.000
_cell.length_b   1.000
_cell.length_c   1.000
_cell.angle_alpha   90.00
_cell.angle_beta   90.00
_cell.angle_gamma   90.00
#
_symmetry.space_group_name_H-M   'P 1'
#
loop_
_entity.id
_entity.type
_entity.pdbx_description
1 polymer ?
#
loop_
_entity_poly.entity_id
_entity_poly.type
_entity_poly.pdbx_seq_one_letter_code
_entity_poly.pdbx_strand_id
1 'polypeptide(L)'
;MIYVVRMGDSLEGIALRFRTTVPKLLDANVICDPSVIFVDQPILVPDAGFEYQRAGGYPYYVVQFGDTLSCLASQFHQTETGLAAANQLQPGSPPVMDSELIVGFTRPDPVKLADSWRKTATEAKCDFNSMQMHGIYYIGSYQWETIGESGLPYLIPLLKDSCELVRYYAVLSLGRIATGQGVQSALQGALQDSDASVAQLAEFALARAQLVPSLTKRLHITSADQQLYKEPSGTSASVPVPKGSEVISLRWNIPSSTNEEGPRGGLEYYDQVQVQSTGQIGYLGRIGFNDSQLI
;
A
#
# COMPACT_ATOMS: atom_id res chain seq x y z
N MET A 1 16.07 -3.98 13.52
CA MET A 1 15.70 -5.41 13.29
C MET A 1 14.22 -5.66 13.57
N ILE A 2 13.60 -6.73 13.05
CA ILE A 2 12.23 -7.15 13.42
C ILE A 2 12.29 -8.23 14.50
N TYR A 3 11.60 -8.01 15.61
CA TYR A 3 11.40 -8.97 16.69
C TYR A 3 9.97 -9.49 16.67
N VAL A 4 9.79 -10.82 16.67
CA VAL A 4 8.46 -11.44 16.76
C VAL A 4 8.14 -11.73 18.22
N VAL A 5 7.07 -11.13 18.72
CA VAL A 5 6.62 -11.23 20.12
C VAL A 5 6.33 -12.68 20.50
N ARG A 6 6.82 -13.08 21.68
CA ARG A 6 6.68 -14.43 22.23
C ARG A 6 5.76 -14.41 23.45
N MET A 7 5.29 -15.60 23.83
CA MET A 7 4.48 -15.77 25.03
C MET A 7 5.24 -15.24 26.27
N GLY A 8 4.60 -14.32 26.99
CA GLY A 8 5.15 -13.70 28.20
C GLY A 8 5.99 -12.44 27.97
N ASP A 9 6.18 -12.00 26.72
CA ASP A 9 6.84 -10.73 26.45
C ASP A 9 5.97 -9.53 26.87
N SER A 10 6.65 -8.44 27.25
CA SER A 10 6.08 -7.10 27.38
C SER A 10 6.96 -6.10 26.63
N LEU A 11 6.45 -4.89 26.33
CA LEU A 11 7.27 -3.85 25.71
C LEU A 11 8.48 -3.48 26.57
N GLU A 12 8.35 -3.45 27.90
CA GLU A 12 9.46 -3.22 28.82
C GLU A 12 10.51 -4.34 28.75
N GLY A 13 10.07 -5.60 28.72
CA GLY A 13 10.95 -6.76 28.60
C GLY A 13 11.73 -6.75 27.29
N ILE A 14 11.05 -6.43 26.18
CA ILE A 14 11.67 -6.29 24.85
C ILE A 14 12.65 -5.11 24.85
N ALA A 15 12.25 -3.94 25.37
CA ALA A 15 13.11 -2.77 25.42
C ALA A 15 14.40 -3.04 26.21
N LEU A 16 14.29 -3.69 27.38
CA LEU A 16 15.43 -4.07 28.21
C LEU A 16 16.35 -5.05 27.47
N ARG A 17 15.77 -6.08 26.84
CA ARG A 17 16.52 -7.10 26.09
C ARG A 17 17.37 -6.49 24.99
N PHE A 18 16.81 -5.51 24.26
CA PHE A 18 17.49 -4.87 23.13
C PHE A 18 18.18 -3.55 23.48
N ARG A 19 18.30 -3.22 24.77
CA ARG A 19 18.94 -1.98 25.26
C ARG A 19 18.37 -0.73 24.58
N THR A 20 17.05 -0.71 24.39
CA THR A 20 16.28 0.45 23.90
C THR A 20 15.27 0.89 24.96
N THR A 21 14.31 1.75 24.61
CA THR A 21 13.28 2.22 25.53
C THR A 21 11.89 1.97 24.93
N VAL A 22 10.87 1.84 25.78
CA VAL A 22 9.47 1.71 25.33
C VAL A 22 9.08 2.89 24.42
N PRO A 23 9.39 4.17 24.75
CA PRO A 23 9.15 5.28 23.82
C PRO A 23 9.75 5.07 22.44
N LYS A 24 11.00 4.62 22.32
CA LYS A 24 11.62 4.34 21.01
C LYS A 24 10.93 3.21 20.25
N LEU A 25 10.44 2.18 20.95
CA LEU A 25 9.66 1.13 20.31
C LEU A 25 8.31 1.69 19.79
N LEU A 26 7.63 2.52 20.57
CA LEU A 26 6.37 3.14 20.18
C LEU A 26 6.55 4.19 19.05
N ASP A 27 7.69 4.88 19.01
CA ASP A 27 7.99 5.83 17.93
C ASP A 27 8.23 5.10 16.60
N ALA A 28 8.79 3.89 16.64
CA ALA A 28 9.13 3.10 15.46
C ALA A 28 7.99 2.17 14.98
N ASN A 29 6.93 1.99 15.78
CA ASN A 29 5.85 1.03 15.49
C ASN A 29 4.48 1.65 15.67
N VAL A 30 3.50 1.17 14.89
CA VAL A 30 2.09 1.49 15.11
C VAL A 30 1.54 0.56 16.19
N ILE A 31 1.40 1.07 17.41
CA ILE A 31 0.83 0.35 18.57
C ILE A 31 -0.17 1.28 19.25
N CYS A 32 -1.45 0.89 19.24
CA CYS A 32 -2.52 1.69 19.82
C CYS A 32 -2.68 1.52 21.33
N ASP A 33 -2.48 0.31 21.82
CA ASP A 33 -2.48 0.03 23.26
C ASP A 33 -1.13 -0.62 23.63
N PRO A 34 -0.21 0.13 24.28
CA PRO A 34 1.08 -0.39 24.70
C PRO A 34 0.99 -1.55 25.72
N SER A 35 -0.16 -1.71 26.40
CA SER A 35 -0.40 -2.81 27.35
C SER A 35 -0.87 -4.09 26.67
N VAL A 36 -1.23 -4.02 25.39
CA VAL A 36 -1.76 -5.14 24.60
C VAL A 36 -0.84 -5.40 23.41
N ILE A 37 0.19 -6.22 23.65
CA ILE A 37 0.93 -6.89 22.57
C ILE A 37 0.56 -8.36 22.52
N PHE A 38 0.58 -8.95 21.32
CA PHE A 38 0.16 -10.34 21.12
C PHE A 38 1.28 -11.20 20.54
N VAL A 39 1.21 -12.50 20.81
CA VAL A 39 2.16 -13.48 20.24
C VAL A 39 2.13 -13.39 18.72
N ASP A 40 3.30 -13.53 18.12
CA ASP A 40 3.54 -13.39 16.68
C ASP A 40 3.42 -11.96 16.13
N GLN A 41 3.12 -10.95 16.97
CA GLN A 41 3.19 -9.55 16.58
C GLN A 41 4.64 -9.17 16.23
N PRO A 42 4.90 -8.68 15.02
CA PRO A 42 6.23 -8.22 14.64
C PRO A 42 6.47 -6.76 15.07
N ILE A 43 7.49 -6.55 15.91
CA ILE A 43 7.92 -5.25 16.43
C ILE A 43 9.26 -4.87 15.82
N LEU A 44 9.32 -3.70 15.19
CA LEU A 44 10.57 -3.06 14.82
C LEU A 44 11.31 -2.61 16.08
N VAL A 45 12.49 -3.16 16.28
CA VAL A 45 13.45 -2.66 17.26
C VAL A 45 14.41 -1.74 16.50
N PRO A 46 14.35 -0.41 16.71
CA PRO A 46 15.17 0.55 15.97
C PRO A 46 16.63 0.48 16.45
N ASP A 47 17.57 0.56 15.50
CA ASP A 47 18.99 0.66 15.83
C ASP A 47 19.32 2.06 16.37
N ALA A 48 20.34 2.14 17.22
CA ALA A 48 20.77 3.41 17.78
C ALA A 48 21.35 4.33 16.68
N GLY A 49 20.83 5.56 16.59
CA GLY A 49 21.32 6.58 15.66
C GLY A 49 20.57 6.66 14.33
N PHE A 50 19.57 5.81 14.11
CA PHE A 50 18.67 5.88 12.96
C PHE A 50 17.27 6.33 13.39
N GLU A 51 16.71 7.30 12.66
CA GLU A 51 15.30 7.64 12.73
C GLU A 51 14.56 6.81 11.68
N TYR A 52 13.68 5.93 12.12
CA TYR A 52 12.85 5.10 11.26
C TYR A 52 11.53 5.81 11.01
N GLN A 53 11.00 5.72 9.78
CA GLN A 53 9.56 5.91 9.61
C GLN A 53 8.83 4.79 10.34
N ARG A 54 7.63 5.05 10.87
CA ARG A 54 6.83 4.04 11.56
C ARG A 54 6.65 2.83 10.65
N ALA A 55 7.19 1.69 11.09
CA ALA A 55 7.08 0.45 10.36
C ALA A 55 5.64 -0.07 10.42
N GLY A 56 5.21 -0.68 9.32
CA GLY A 56 3.88 -1.29 9.25
C GLY A 56 2.81 -0.40 8.62
N GLY A 57 3.12 0.82 8.16
CA GLY A 57 2.14 1.70 7.56
C GLY A 57 2.67 2.61 6.43
N TYR A 58 1.75 2.93 5.50
CA TYR A 58 1.89 3.71 4.26
C TYR A 58 2.21 2.87 3.00
N PRO A 59 1.38 2.92 1.95
CA PRO A 59 0.11 3.65 1.84
C PRO A 59 -1.02 3.00 2.65
N TYR A 60 -0.88 1.69 2.93
CA TYR A 60 -1.86 0.90 3.67
C TYR A 60 -1.36 0.51 5.06
N TYR A 61 -2.30 0.09 5.91
CA TYR A 61 -2.08 -0.51 7.22
C TYR A 61 -3.01 -1.72 7.38
N VAL A 62 -2.48 -2.85 7.85
CA VAL A 62 -3.29 -4.04 8.15
C VAL A 62 -3.72 -3.99 9.61
N VAL A 63 -5.03 -3.96 9.84
CA VAL A 63 -5.64 -3.76 11.17
C VAL A 63 -5.29 -4.92 12.10
N GLN A 64 -4.73 -4.57 13.26
CA GLN A 64 -4.35 -5.50 14.31
C GLN A 64 -5.40 -5.52 15.44
N PHE A 65 -5.30 -6.51 16.32
CA PHE A 65 -6.15 -6.58 17.50
C PHE A 65 -5.90 -5.39 18.44
N GLY A 66 -6.98 -4.76 18.90
CA GLY A 66 -6.92 -3.59 19.79
C GLY A 66 -6.85 -2.24 19.08
N ASP A 67 -6.75 -2.22 17.76
CA ASP A 67 -6.75 -0.98 16.99
C ASP A 67 -8.11 -0.27 17.02
N THR A 68 -8.05 1.07 17.08
CA THR A 68 -9.20 1.95 16.95
C THR A 68 -8.93 2.99 15.86
N LEU A 69 -9.98 3.46 15.18
CA LEU A 69 -9.82 4.49 14.15
C LEU A 69 -9.23 5.79 14.71
N SER A 70 -9.58 6.17 15.94
CA SER A 70 -9.05 7.37 16.59
C SER A 70 -7.55 7.28 16.84
N CYS A 71 -7.08 6.15 17.35
CA CYS A 71 -5.65 5.92 17.53
C CYS A 71 -4.91 5.84 16.20
N LEU A 72 -5.38 5.00 15.26
CA LEU A 72 -4.73 4.85 13.96
C LEU A 72 -4.65 6.19 13.23
N ALA A 73 -5.72 7.00 13.28
CA ALA A 73 -5.69 8.34 12.72
C ALA A 73 -4.58 9.19 13.34
N SER A 74 -4.42 9.19 14.67
CA SER A 74 -3.33 9.90 15.32
C SER A 74 -1.94 9.37 14.92
N GLN A 75 -1.78 8.05 14.77
CA GLN A 75 -0.53 7.41 14.35
C GLN A 75 -0.13 7.79 12.91
N PHE A 76 -1.10 8.06 12.05
CA PHE A 76 -0.89 8.42 10.65
C PHE A 76 -1.13 9.90 10.35
N HIS A 77 -1.18 10.76 11.38
CA HIS A 77 -1.38 12.20 11.23
C HIS A 77 -2.66 12.56 10.45
N GLN A 78 -3.72 11.79 10.66
CA GLN A 78 -5.06 11.98 10.11
C GLN A 78 -6.03 12.40 11.24
N THR A 79 -7.21 12.89 10.85
CA THR A 79 -8.37 12.91 11.76
C THR A 79 -9.11 11.59 11.67
N GLU A 80 -9.80 11.17 12.74
CA GLU A 80 -10.63 9.96 12.71
C GLU A 80 -11.67 10.02 11.60
N THR A 81 -12.31 11.19 11.42
CA THR A 81 -13.28 11.42 10.35
C THR A 81 -12.66 11.31 8.95
N GLY A 82 -11.44 11.80 8.77
CA GLY A 82 -10.71 11.72 7.51
C GLY A 82 -10.31 10.29 7.17
N LEU A 83 -9.74 9.57 8.15
CA LEU A 83 -9.37 8.16 8.00
C LEU A 83 -10.59 7.29 7.72
N ALA A 84 -11.69 7.49 8.46
CA ALA A 84 -12.95 6.79 8.23
C ALA A 84 -13.48 7.07 6.81
N ALA A 85 -13.51 8.33 6.40
CA ALA A 85 -13.98 8.72 5.06
C ALA A 85 -13.12 8.12 3.93
N ALA A 86 -11.80 8.06 4.10
CA ALA A 86 -10.87 7.47 3.14
C ALA A 86 -11.05 5.95 2.98
N ASN A 87 -11.63 5.29 3.98
CA ASN A 87 -11.87 3.85 4.01
C ASN A 87 -13.34 3.47 3.92
N GLN A 88 -14.22 4.44 3.61
CA GLN A 88 -15.68 4.23 3.53
C GLN A 88 -16.28 3.66 4.83
N LEU A 89 -15.66 3.98 5.96
CA LEU A 89 -16.09 3.58 7.30
C LEU A 89 -16.90 4.70 7.96
N GLN A 90 -17.66 4.34 8.99
CA GLN A 90 -18.30 5.30 9.88
C GLN A 90 -17.35 5.66 11.03
N PRO A 91 -17.17 6.95 11.37
CA PRO A 91 -16.43 7.35 12.56
C PRO A 91 -16.95 6.64 13.83
N GLY A 92 -16.05 6.30 14.75
CA GLY A 92 -16.36 5.55 15.97
C GLY A 92 -16.58 4.05 15.77
N SER A 93 -16.67 3.56 14.52
CA SER A 93 -16.75 2.11 14.28
C SER A 93 -15.38 1.47 14.41
N PRO A 94 -15.24 0.34 15.12
CA PRO A 94 -13.97 -0.36 15.17
C PRO A 94 -13.60 -0.85 13.76
N PRO A 95 -12.33 -0.67 13.33
CA PRO A 95 -11.90 -1.25 12.07
C PRO A 95 -11.91 -2.78 12.16
N VAL A 96 -12.19 -3.44 11.04
CA VAL A 96 -12.25 -4.91 11.00
C VAL A 96 -10.84 -5.47 11.12
N MET A 97 -10.59 -6.34 12.09
CA MET A 97 -9.30 -7.02 12.24
C MET A 97 -8.92 -7.71 10.93
N ASP A 98 -7.65 -7.66 10.58
CA ASP A 98 -7.10 -8.28 9.36
C ASP A 98 -7.58 -7.63 8.05
N SER A 99 -8.32 -6.52 8.11
CA SER A 99 -8.59 -5.68 6.95
C SER A 99 -7.43 -4.72 6.64
N GLU A 100 -7.38 -4.26 5.39
CA GLU A 100 -6.39 -3.28 4.92
C GLU A 100 -7.02 -1.90 4.82
N LEU A 101 -6.44 -0.93 5.52
CA LEU A 101 -6.86 0.46 5.51
C LEU A 101 -5.89 1.33 4.75
N ILE A 102 -6.39 2.22 3.91
CA ILE A 102 -5.63 3.34 3.35
C ILE A 102 -5.41 4.37 4.45
N VAL A 103 -4.15 4.61 4.82
CA VAL A 103 -3.80 5.52 5.93
C VAL A 103 -3.03 6.75 5.48
N GLY A 104 -2.48 6.72 4.26
CA GLY A 104 -1.61 7.77 3.73
C GLY A 104 -2.31 8.93 3.02
N PHE A 105 -3.63 8.85 2.80
CA PHE A 105 -4.34 9.76 1.89
C PHE A 105 -5.71 10.16 2.41
N THR A 106 -6.09 11.39 2.09
CA THR A 106 -7.43 11.92 2.34
C THR A 106 -8.31 11.73 1.11
N ARG A 107 -9.62 11.65 1.32
CA ARG A 107 -10.62 11.55 0.24
C ARG A 107 -10.86 12.92 -0.41
N PRO A 108 -10.43 13.16 -1.66
CA PRO A 108 -10.67 14.43 -2.32
C PRO A 108 -12.03 14.47 -3.03
N ASP A 109 -12.33 15.61 -3.63
CA ASP A 109 -13.46 15.76 -4.55
C ASP A 109 -13.16 15.07 -5.90
N PRO A 110 -14.02 14.13 -6.37
CA PRO A 110 -13.75 13.35 -7.59
C PRO A 110 -13.75 14.20 -8.86
N VAL A 111 -14.56 15.26 -8.92
CA VAL A 111 -14.62 16.15 -10.10
C VAL A 111 -13.30 16.89 -10.22
N LYS A 112 -12.84 17.50 -9.12
CA LYS A 112 -11.56 18.22 -9.10
C LYS A 112 -10.37 17.32 -9.40
N LEU A 113 -10.37 16.08 -8.89
CA LEU A 113 -9.29 15.13 -9.16
C LEU A 113 -9.24 14.76 -10.66
N ALA A 114 -10.38 14.42 -11.26
CA ALA A 114 -10.47 14.11 -12.69
C ALA A 114 -10.07 15.30 -13.58
N ASP A 115 -10.56 16.51 -13.26
CA ASP A 115 -10.22 17.72 -13.99
C ASP A 115 -8.74 18.06 -13.88
N SER A 116 -8.14 17.87 -12.69
CA SER A 116 -6.70 18.04 -12.49
C SER A 116 -5.90 17.09 -13.37
N TRP A 117 -6.24 15.80 -13.40
CA TRP A 117 -5.54 14.81 -14.22
C TRP A 117 -5.55 15.15 -15.72
N ARG A 118 -6.71 15.55 -16.25
CA ARG A 118 -6.87 15.95 -17.66
C ARG A 118 -6.14 17.24 -17.99
N LYS A 119 -6.27 18.25 -17.13
CA LYS A 119 -5.61 19.55 -17.31
C LYS A 119 -4.10 19.38 -17.33
N THR A 120 -3.56 18.65 -16.35
CA THR A 120 -2.12 18.41 -16.24
C THR A 120 -1.59 17.61 -17.43
N ALA A 121 -2.31 16.59 -17.91
CA ALA A 121 -1.95 15.85 -19.13
C ALA A 121 -1.93 16.74 -20.37
N THR A 122 -2.92 17.62 -20.52
CA THR A 122 -3.02 18.54 -21.65
C THR A 122 -1.89 19.57 -21.65
N GLU A 123 -1.63 20.18 -20.50
CA GLU A 123 -0.59 21.20 -20.33
C GLU A 123 0.81 20.62 -20.55
N ALA A 124 1.06 19.42 -20.02
CA ALA A 124 2.32 18.70 -20.21
C ALA A 124 2.43 18.01 -21.58
N LYS A 125 1.36 17.99 -22.39
CA LYS A 125 1.28 17.25 -23.67
C LYS A 125 1.66 15.77 -23.52
N CYS A 126 1.24 15.17 -22.40
CA CYS A 126 1.59 13.81 -22.00
C CYS A 126 3.10 13.54 -21.79
N ASP A 127 3.95 14.57 -21.72
CA ASP A 127 5.38 14.43 -21.46
C ASP A 127 5.66 14.73 -19.97
N PHE A 128 5.97 13.68 -19.20
CA PHE A 128 6.14 13.76 -17.76
C PHE A 128 7.47 13.15 -17.32
N ASN A 129 8.13 13.84 -16.38
CA ASN A 129 9.23 13.23 -15.64
C ASN A 129 8.70 12.30 -14.52
N SER A 130 9.59 11.48 -13.97
CA SER A 130 9.24 10.50 -12.93
C SER A 130 8.58 11.16 -11.71
N MET A 131 9.09 12.31 -11.26
CA MET A 131 8.54 13.01 -10.08
C MET A 131 7.11 13.48 -10.31
N GLN A 132 6.79 13.97 -11.51
CA GLN A 132 5.43 14.36 -11.88
C GLN A 132 4.51 13.13 -11.97
N MET A 133 4.96 12.05 -12.63
CA MET A 133 4.19 10.80 -12.69
C MET A 133 3.85 10.27 -11.29
N HIS A 134 4.83 10.26 -10.40
CA HIS A 134 4.64 9.84 -9.02
C HIS A 134 3.69 10.78 -8.24
N GLY A 135 3.98 12.07 -8.25
CA GLY A 135 3.27 13.05 -7.43
C GLY A 135 1.81 13.28 -7.85
N ILE A 136 1.51 13.13 -9.14
CA ILE A 136 0.17 13.40 -9.69
C ILE A 136 -0.64 12.11 -9.83
N TYR A 137 -0.08 11.12 -10.52
CA TYR A 137 -0.86 9.98 -10.98
C TYR A 137 -0.71 8.76 -10.08
N TYR A 138 0.50 8.41 -9.66
CA TYR A 138 0.70 7.31 -8.71
C TYR A 138 0.07 7.62 -7.35
N ILE A 139 0.34 8.79 -6.77
CA ILE A 139 -0.34 9.24 -5.55
C ILE A 139 -1.86 9.39 -5.80
N GLY A 140 -2.25 10.01 -6.92
CA GLY A 140 -3.66 10.21 -7.25
C GLY A 140 -4.44 8.90 -7.41
N SER A 141 -3.79 7.79 -7.78
CA SER A 141 -4.46 6.49 -7.86
C SER A 141 -4.84 5.90 -6.50
N TYR A 142 -4.11 6.22 -5.42
CA TYR A 142 -4.60 5.95 -4.06
C TYR A 142 -5.73 6.91 -3.66
N GLN A 143 -5.68 8.17 -4.10
CA GLN A 143 -6.79 9.11 -3.86
C GLN A 143 -8.08 8.61 -4.53
N TRP A 144 -8.02 8.08 -5.75
CA TRP A 144 -9.17 7.43 -6.38
C TRP A 144 -9.70 6.26 -5.56
N GLU A 145 -8.81 5.45 -5.00
CA GLU A 145 -9.19 4.35 -4.11
C GLU A 145 -9.93 4.84 -2.85
N THR A 146 -9.48 5.95 -2.25
CA THR A 146 -10.19 6.55 -1.10
C THR A 146 -11.60 7.04 -1.43
N ILE A 147 -11.86 7.42 -2.69
CA ILE A 147 -13.19 7.81 -3.18
C ILE A 147 -14.06 6.55 -3.39
N GLY A 148 -13.44 5.45 -3.79
CA GLY A 148 -14.09 4.15 -4.00
C GLY A 148 -15.11 4.17 -5.13
N GLU A 149 -16.18 3.40 -4.98
CA GLU A 149 -17.20 3.20 -6.02
C GLU A 149 -17.88 4.50 -6.46
N SER A 150 -17.98 5.48 -5.55
CA SER A 150 -18.54 6.81 -5.87
C SER A 150 -17.70 7.61 -6.88
N GLY A 151 -16.43 7.23 -7.08
CA GLY A 151 -15.52 7.85 -8.04
C GLY A 151 -15.62 7.29 -9.46
N LEU A 152 -16.22 6.11 -9.63
CA LEU A 152 -16.26 5.40 -10.91
C LEU A 152 -16.87 6.21 -12.07
N PRO A 153 -17.95 6.99 -11.87
CA PRO A 153 -18.49 7.84 -12.95
C PRO A 153 -17.52 8.89 -13.48
N TYR A 154 -16.50 9.27 -12.71
CA TYR A 154 -15.49 10.26 -13.06
C TYR A 154 -14.19 9.63 -13.53
N LEU A 155 -13.82 8.48 -12.95
CA LEU A 155 -12.62 7.73 -13.26
C LEU A 155 -12.73 6.94 -14.58
N ILE A 156 -13.83 6.22 -14.81
CA ILE A 156 -13.99 5.40 -16.03
C ILE A 156 -13.85 6.23 -17.32
N PRO A 157 -14.41 7.46 -17.42
CA PRO A 157 -14.18 8.31 -18.59
C PRO A 157 -12.71 8.64 -18.89
N LEU A 158 -11.81 8.57 -17.90
CA LEU A 158 -10.37 8.81 -18.10
C LEU A 158 -9.69 7.70 -18.91
N LEU A 159 -10.30 6.52 -19.03
CA LEU A 159 -9.83 5.45 -19.93
C LEU A 159 -9.91 5.82 -21.41
N LYS A 160 -10.54 6.95 -21.77
CA LYS A 160 -10.63 7.44 -23.14
C LYS A 160 -9.74 8.66 -23.39
N ASP A 161 -8.90 9.04 -22.41
CA ASP A 161 -8.01 10.18 -22.54
C ASP A 161 -6.98 9.94 -23.65
N SER A 162 -6.61 11.00 -24.37
CA SER A 162 -5.59 10.90 -25.43
C SER A 162 -4.22 10.53 -24.88
N CYS A 163 -3.92 10.91 -23.64
CA CYS A 163 -2.66 10.62 -22.97
C CYS A 163 -2.67 9.20 -22.38
N GLU A 164 -1.77 8.34 -22.85
CA GLU A 164 -1.63 6.96 -22.39
C GLU A 164 -1.31 6.86 -20.89
N LEU A 165 -0.59 7.83 -20.32
CA LEU A 165 -0.33 7.86 -18.88
C LEU A 165 -1.61 8.07 -18.06
N VAL A 166 -2.53 8.92 -18.52
CA VAL A 166 -3.84 9.09 -17.84
C VAL A 166 -4.62 7.79 -17.90
N ARG A 167 -4.63 7.10 -19.05
CA ARG A 167 -5.29 5.79 -19.19
C ARG A 167 -4.64 4.73 -18.30
N TYR A 168 -3.31 4.65 -18.27
CA TYR A 168 -2.54 3.73 -17.43
C TYR A 168 -2.90 3.88 -15.95
N TYR A 169 -2.84 5.11 -15.43
CA TYR A 169 -3.14 5.35 -14.02
C TYR A 169 -4.64 5.29 -13.71
N ALA A 170 -5.52 5.49 -14.68
CA ALA A 170 -6.94 5.20 -14.52
C ALA A 170 -7.19 3.68 -14.37
N VAL A 171 -6.51 2.84 -15.17
CA VAL A 171 -6.51 1.39 -15.00
C VAL A 171 -5.95 0.99 -13.62
N LEU A 172 -4.82 1.57 -13.20
CA LEU A 172 -4.24 1.33 -11.87
C LEU A 172 -5.25 1.63 -10.76
N SER A 173 -5.91 2.78 -10.84
CA SER A 173 -6.91 3.22 -9.88
C SER A 173 -8.13 2.29 -9.84
N LEU A 174 -8.62 1.86 -11.00
CA LEU A 174 -9.73 0.90 -11.10
C LEU A 174 -9.34 -0.47 -10.52
N GLY A 175 -8.10 -0.93 -10.76
CA GLY A 175 -7.58 -2.16 -10.19
C GLY A 175 -7.48 -2.09 -8.67
N ARG A 176 -7.02 -0.97 -8.10
CA ARG A 176 -7.00 -0.74 -6.64
C ARG A 176 -8.39 -0.67 -6.03
N ILE A 177 -9.32 0.05 -6.68
CA ILE A 177 -10.72 0.06 -6.26
C ILE A 177 -11.30 -1.36 -6.32
N ALA A 178 -11.04 -2.14 -7.39
CA ALA A 178 -11.43 -3.54 -7.63
C ALA A 178 -12.93 -3.89 -7.57
N THR A 179 -13.76 -3.09 -6.90
CA THR A 179 -15.18 -3.35 -6.66
C THR A 179 -16.05 -2.26 -7.28
N GLY A 180 -17.35 -2.52 -7.37
CA GLY A 180 -18.33 -1.58 -7.91
C GLY A 180 -18.74 -1.87 -9.34
N GLN A 181 -19.96 -1.45 -9.66
CA GLN A 181 -20.56 -1.71 -10.95
C GLN A 181 -19.75 -1.04 -12.07
N GLY A 182 -19.40 -1.82 -13.10
CA GLY A 182 -18.71 -1.34 -14.29
C GLY A 182 -17.18 -1.40 -14.22
N VAL A 183 -16.55 -1.67 -13.06
CA VAL A 183 -15.09 -1.81 -12.98
C VAL A 183 -14.58 -2.92 -13.89
N GLN A 184 -15.10 -4.15 -13.73
CA GLN A 184 -14.66 -5.28 -14.55
C GLN A 184 -14.91 -5.05 -16.05
N SER A 185 -16.06 -4.47 -16.43
CA SER A 185 -16.36 -4.16 -17.83
C SER A 185 -15.44 -3.07 -18.41
N ALA A 186 -15.11 -2.05 -17.61
CA ALA A 186 -14.18 -1.00 -18.00
C ALA A 186 -12.76 -1.55 -18.22
N LEU A 187 -12.28 -2.38 -17.28
CA LEU A 187 -10.98 -3.05 -17.38
C LEU A 187 -10.92 -4.04 -18.54
N GLN A 188 -11.99 -4.81 -18.80
CA GLN A 188 -12.11 -5.68 -19.96
C GLN A 188 -11.98 -4.90 -21.28
N GLY A 189 -12.54 -3.69 -21.35
CA GLY A 189 -12.37 -2.80 -22.50
C GLY A 189 -10.93 -2.30 -22.66
N ALA A 190 -10.25 -1.99 -21.55
CA ALA A 190 -8.87 -1.51 -21.54
C ALA A 190 -7.84 -2.59 -21.97
N LEU A 191 -8.21 -3.87 -22.02
CA LEU A 191 -7.37 -4.92 -22.63
C LEU A 191 -7.09 -4.69 -24.12
N GLN A 192 -7.91 -3.86 -24.78
CA GLN A 192 -7.77 -3.50 -26.20
C GLN A 192 -7.14 -2.11 -26.38
N ASP A 193 -6.51 -1.55 -25.33
CA ASP A 193 -5.81 -0.27 -25.46
C ASP A 193 -4.68 -0.36 -26.50
N SER A 194 -4.48 0.72 -27.25
CA SER A 194 -3.42 0.78 -28.26
C SER A 194 -2.02 0.76 -27.64
N ASP A 195 -1.89 1.23 -26.39
CA ASP A 195 -0.64 1.15 -25.65
C ASP A 195 -0.53 -0.19 -24.92
N ALA A 196 0.55 -0.93 -25.20
CA ALA A 196 0.76 -2.27 -24.66
C ALA A 196 0.92 -2.28 -23.13
N SER A 197 1.43 -1.21 -22.53
CA SER A 197 1.59 -1.11 -21.08
C SER A 197 0.24 -0.90 -20.39
N VAL A 198 -0.64 -0.09 -20.99
CA VAL A 198 -2.02 0.08 -20.51
C VAL A 198 -2.79 -1.24 -20.61
N ALA A 199 -2.70 -1.93 -21.75
CA ALA A 199 -3.38 -3.22 -21.96
C ALA A 199 -2.87 -4.30 -20.98
N GLN A 200 -1.55 -4.37 -20.74
CA GLN A 200 -0.97 -5.31 -19.78
C GLN A 200 -1.39 -4.99 -18.34
N LEU A 201 -1.39 -3.72 -17.93
CA LEU A 201 -1.88 -3.36 -16.60
C LEU A 201 -3.36 -3.69 -16.44
N ALA A 202 -4.16 -3.55 -17.50
CA ALA A 202 -5.59 -3.87 -17.49
C ALA A 202 -5.83 -5.37 -17.26
N GLU A 203 -4.94 -6.24 -17.74
CA GLU A 203 -4.97 -7.68 -17.44
C GLU A 203 -4.83 -7.94 -15.94
N PHE A 204 -3.82 -7.35 -15.30
CA PHE A 204 -3.59 -7.51 -13.86
C PHE A 204 -4.68 -6.87 -13.00
N ALA A 205 -5.12 -5.66 -13.38
CA ALA A 205 -6.22 -4.97 -12.71
C ALA A 205 -7.52 -5.79 -12.79
N LEU A 206 -7.82 -6.38 -13.95
CA LEU A 206 -9.01 -7.20 -14.15
C LEU A 206 -8.94 -8.48 -13.33
N ALA A 207 -7.79 -9.17 -13.33
CA ALA A 207 -7.58 -10.36 -12.52
C ALA A 207 -7.86 -10.07 -11.04
N ARG A 208 -7.31 -8.98 -10.50
CA ARG A 208 -7.61 -8.54 -9.14
C ARG A 208 -9.08 -8.25 -8.92
N ALA A 209 -9.70 -7.47 -9.80
CA ALA A 209 -11.11 -7.07 -9.67
C ALA A 209 -12.09 -8.26 -9.74
N GLN A 210 -11.68 -9.38 -10.34
CA GLN A 210 -12.45 -10.63 -10.35
C GLN A 210 -12.31 -11.42 -9.04
N LEU A 211 -11.14 -11.38 -8.40
CA LEU A 211 -10.82 -12.18 -7.21
C LEU A 211 -11.19 -11.48 -5.89
N VAL A 212 -11.02 -10.16 -5.79
CA VAL A 212 -11.27 -9.40 -4.56
C VAL A 212 -12.68 -9.59 -3.97
N PRO A 213 -13.77 -9.60 -4.75
CA PRO A 213 -15.12 -9.77 -4.20
C PRO A 213 -15.36 -11.09 -3.46
N SER A 214 -14.62 -12.16 -3.79
CA SER A 214 -14.75 -13.49 -3.18
C SER A 214 -13.64 -13.82 -2.17
N LEU A 215 -12.56 -13.04 -2.15
CA LEU A 215 -11.42 -13.24 -1.27
C LEU A 215 -11.27 -12.09 -0.26
N THR A 216 -10.38 -11.14 -0.53
CA THR A 216 -10.09 -10.02 0.37
C THR A 216 -9.49 -8.86 -0.43
N LYS A 217 -9.65 -7.63 0.08
CA LYS A 217 -8.97 -6.43 -0.46
C LYS A 217 -7.45 -6.49 -0.33
N ARG A 218 -6.93 -7.34 0.56
CA ARG A 218 -5.49 -7.61 0.74
C ARG A 218 -4.86 -8.43 -0.37
N LEU A 219 -5.67 -8.97 -1.28
CA LEU A 219 -5.14 -9.58 -2.49
C LEU A 219 -4.64 -8.48 -3.41
N HIS A 220 -3.41 -8.61 -3.86
CA HIS A 220 -2.76 -7.73 -4.83
C HIS A 220 -2.15 -8.57 -5.96
N ILE A 221 -1.95 -7.94 -7.11
CA ILE A 221 -1.23 -8.53 -8.23
C ILE A 221 0.09 -7.78 -8.43
N THR A 222 1.21 -8.49 -8.61
CA THR A 222 2.49 -7.84 -8.90
C THR A 222 2.49 -7.24 -10.31
N SER A 223 2.83 -5.95 -10.46
CA SER A 223 2.87 -5.28 -11.78
C SER A 223 4.20 -5.45 -12.52
N ALA A 224 5.25 -5.92 -11.85
CA ALA A 224 6.58 -6.13 -12.39
C ALA A 224 7.16 -7.45 -11.85
N ASP A 225 8.23 -7.95 -12.48
CA ASP A 225 8.98 -9.06 -11.91
C ASP A 225 9.64 -8.59 -10.61
N GLN A 226 9.51 -9.38 -9.56
CA GLN A 226 9.98 -9.06 -8.21
C GLN A 226 10.87 -10.18 -7.67
N GLN A 227 11.53 -9.89 -6.56
CA GLN A 227 12.23 -10.88 -5.74
C GLN A 227 11.55 -10.94 -4.38
N LEU A 228 11.15 -12.15 -3.97
CA LEU A 228 10.64 -12.41 -2.63
C LEU A 228 11.81 -12.75 -1.72
N TYR A 229 12.29 -11.75 -0.99
CA TYR A 229 13.38 -11.88 -0.05
C TYR A 229 12.92 -12.58 1.24
N LYS A 230 13.78 -13.41 1.82
CA LYS A 230 13.49 -14.11 3.08
C LYS A 230 13.46 -13.16 4.28
N GLU A 231 14.28 -12.11 4.23
CA GLU A 231 14.36 -11.03 5.22
C GLU A 231 14.19 -9.69 4.48
N PRO A 232 13.81 -8.59 5.14
CA PRO A 232 13.76 -7.26 4.51
C PRO A 232 15.20 -6.76 4.31
N SER A 233 15.90 -7.32 3.33
CA SER A 233 17.26 -6.98 2.92
C SER A 233 17.53 -7.50 1.51
N GLY A 234 18.09 -6.65 0.65
CA GLY A 234 18.40 -6.97 -0.74
C GLY A 234 19.54 -7.97 -0.89
N THR A 235 20.26 -8.22 0.20
CA THR A 235 21.34 -9.23 0.28
C THR A 235 20.87 -10.58 0.81
N SER A 236 19.61 -10.68 1.28
CA SER A 236 19.07 -11.94 1.78
C SER A 236 18.73 -12.89 0.64
N ALA A 237 18.64 -14.19 0.94
CA ALA A 237 18.19 -15.18 -0.04
C ALA A 237 16.78 -14.84 -0.54
N SER A 238 16.57 -14.95 -1.84
CA SER A 238 15.30 -14.64 -2.48
C SER A 238 14.91 -15.66 -3.53
N VAL A 239 13.63 -15.64 -3.89
CA VAL A 239 13.07 -16.39 -5.03
C VAL A 239 12.37 -15.42 -5.98
N PRO A 240 12.41 -15.66 -7.30
CA PRO A 240 11.72 -14.81 -8.26
C PRO A 240 10.21 -14.91 -8.09
N VAL A 241 9.53 -13.77 -8.17
CA VAL A 241 8.07 -13.66 -8.26
C VAL A 241 7.75 -12.96 -9.58
N PRO A 242 7.29 -13.70 -10.61
CA PRO A 242 6.98 -13.12 -11.90
C PRO A 242 5.87 -12.07 -11.80
N LYS A 243 5.88 -11.07 -12.69
CA LYS A 243 4.75 -10.15 -12.84
C LYS A 243 3.45 -10.93 -13.10
N GLY A 244 2.33 -10.39 -12.65
CA GLY A 244 1.03 -11.07 -12.67
C GLY A 244 0.83 -12.08 -11.52
N SER A 245 1.78 -12.24 -10.60
CA SER A 245 1.61 -13.12 -9.44
C SER A 245 0.62 -12.54 -8.43
N GLU A 246 -0.23 -13.42 -7.91
CA GLU A 246 -1.16 -13.15 -6.81
C GLU A 246 -0.43 -13.18 -5.46
N VAL A 247 -0.58 -12.11 -4.68
CA VAL A 247 0.00 -12.01 -3.34
C VAL A 247 -1.01 -11.47 -2.33
N ILE A 248 -0.95 -11.94 -1.10
CA ILE A 248 -1.68 -11.36 0.04
C ILE A 248 -0.73 -10.47 0.81
N SER A 249 -1.06 -9.18 0.94
CA SER A 249 -0.30 -8.23 1.76
C SER A 249 -0.41 -8.60 3.24
N LEU A 250 0.71 -8.76 3.94
CA LEU A 250 0.75 -9.08 5.37
C LEU A 250 1.07 -7.84 6.20
N ARG A 251 2.08 -7.07 5.80
CA ARG A 251 2.47 -5.79 6.40
C ARG A 251 3.15 -4.90 5.37
N TRP A 252 2.97 -3.60 5.52
CA TRP A 252 3.49 -2.60 4.60
C TRP A 252 4.64 -1.82 5.21
N ASN A 253 5.53 -1.29 4.35
CA ASN A 253 6.52 -0.29 4.74
C ASN A 253 7.43 -0.73 5.89
N ILE A 254 8.05 -1.90 5.73
CA ILE A 254 8.98 -2.49 6.69
C ILE A 254 10.39 -2.05 6.33
N PRO A 255 11.09 -1.32 7.21
CA PRO A 255 12.44 -0.87 6.91
C PRO A 255 13.43 -2.02 6.79
N SER A 256 14.45 -1.81 5.97
CA SER A 256 15.54 -2.76 5.80
C SER A 256 16.19 -3.11 7.14
N SER A 257 16.44 -4.40 7.34
CA SER A 257 17.13 -4.94 8.51
C SER A 257 18.65 -4.69 8.48
N THR A 258 19.19 -4.31 7.32
CA THR A 258 20.62 -4.08 7.10
C THR A 258 20.97 -2.61 6.95
N ASN A 259 20.02 -1.71 7.17
CA ASN A 259 20.16 -0.27 6.96
C ASN A 259 20.67 0.10 5.56
N GLU A 260 20.29 -0.69 4.55
CA GLU A 260 20.71 -0.44 3.17
C GLU A 260 20.02 0.81 2.60
N GLU A 261 20.71 1.49 1.69
CA GLU A 261 20.20 2.71 1.10
C GLU A 261 19.09 2.40 0.09
N GLY A 262 17.93 3.02 0.30
CA GLY A 262 16.77 2.92 -0.57
C GLY A 262 16.87 3.80 -1.81
N PRO A 263 15.88 3.74 -2.72
CA PRO A 263 16.01 4.27 -4.07
C PRO A 263 15.97 5.81 -4.14
N ARG A 264 15.49 6.48 -3.09
CA ARG A 264 15.54 7.96 -2.92
C ARG A 264 16.70 8.43 -2.04
N GLY A 265 17.59 7.54 -1.61
CA GLY A 265 18.44 7.75 -0.44
C GLY A 265 17.67 7.56 0.86
N GLY A 266 18.40 7.44 1.97
CA GLY A 266 17.83 7.00 3.25
C GLY A 266 17.56 5.49 3.24
N LEU A 267 16.70 4.99 4.12
CA LEU A 267 16.52 3.54 4.32
C LEU A 267 15.65 2.89 3.22
N GLU A 268 16.02 1.69 2.75
CA GLU A 268 15.16 0.85 1.89
C GLU A 268 13.97 0.28 2.68
N TYR A 269 12.84 0.09 2.01
CA TYR A 269 11.60 -0.42 2.60
C TYR A 269 11.01 -1.58 1.80
N TYR A 270 10.37 -2.48 2.51
CA TYR A 270 9.80 -3.71 1.98
C TYR A 270 8.33 -3.87 2.37
N ASP A 271 7.57 -4.57 1.53
CA ASP A 271 6.23 -5.05 1.85
C ASP A 271 6.30 -6.54 2.12
N GLN A 272 5.85 -6.97 3.30
CA GLN A 272 5.75 -8.40 3.62
C GLN A 272 4.48 -8.96 2.98
N VAL A 273 4.63 -10.03 2.20
CA VAL A 273 3.53 -10.65 1.47
C VAL A 273 3.59 -12.17 1.58
N GLN A 274 2.46 -12.82 1.31
CA GLN A 274 2.38 -14.24 1.02
C GLN A 274 2.06 -14.45 -0.46
N VAL A 275 2.88 -15.20 -1.18
CA VAL A 275 2.57 -15.59 -2.57
C VAL A 275 1.50 -16.67 -2.57
N GLN A 276 0.37 -16.42 -3.24
CA GLN A 276 -0.81 -17.27 -3.13
C GLN A 276 -0.58 -18.68 -3.70
N SER A 277 0.14 -18.80 -4.81
CA SER A 277 0.37 -20.09 -5.49
C SER A 277 1.32 -21.03 -4.74
N THR A 278 2.27 -20.49 -3.97
CA THR A 278 3.28 -21.28 -3.26
C THR A 278 3.10 -21.30 -1.74
N GLY A 279 2.30 -20.36 -1.20
CA GLY A 279 2.16 -20.12 0.23
C GLY A 279 3.39 -19.51 0.90
N GLN A 280 4.45 -19.21 0.14
CA GLN A 280 5.69 -18.64 0.68
C GLN A 280 5.48 -17.22 1.18
N ILE A 281 6.01 -16.93 2.36
CA ILE A 281 6.02 -15.61 2.97
C ILE A 281 7.40 -15.01 2.81
N GLY A 282 7.46 -13.73 2.44
CA GLY A 282 8.70 -12.97 2.35
C GLY A 282 8.44 -11.50 2.11
N TYR A 283 9.45 -10.81 1.59
CA TYR A 283 9.51 -9.35 1.50
C TYR A 283 9.74 -8.92 0.06
N LEU A 284 8.89 -8.04 -0.46
CA LEU A 284 9.08 -7.39 -1.76
C LEU A 284 9.68 -5.99 -1.53
N GLY A 285 10.80 -5.68 -2.18
CA GLY A 285 11.43 -4.37 -2.07
C GLY A 285 10.64 -3.30 -2.80
N ARG A 286 10.57 -2.09 -2.23
CA ARG A 286 9.97 -0.93 -2.91
C ARG A 286 10.98 -0.31 -3.87
N ILE A 287 10.49 0.44 -4.85
CA ILE A 287 11.35 1.01 -5.88
C ILE A 287 11.11 2.51 -6.07
N GLY A 288 12.06 3.18 -6.72
CA GLY A 288 11.93 4.56 -7.18
C GLY A 288 11.64 5.54 -6.05
N PHE A 289 10.37 5.83 -5.81
CA PHE A 289 9.92 6.78 -4.81
C PHE A 289 9.32 6.15 -3.55
N ASN A 290 9.82 4.95 -3.22
CA ASN A 290 9.22 4.01 -2.27
C ASN A 290 7.83 3.54 -2.73
N ASP A 291 7.71 3.33 -4.04
CA ASP A 291 6.50 2.87 -4.70
C ASP A 291 6.40 1.36 -4.58
N SER A 292 5.22 0.87 -4.20
CA SER A 292 4.90 -0.55 -4.24
C SER A 292 4.54 -0.95 -5.68
N GLN A 293 4.99 -2.11 -6.13
CA GLN A 293 4.71 -2.66 -7.45
C GLN A 293 3.49 -3.61 -7.40
N LEU A 294 2.48 -3.20 -6.63
CA LEU A 294 1.26 -3.93 -6.35
C LEU A 294 0.04 -3.12 -6.80
N ILE A 295 -0.91 -3.79 -7.42
CA ILE A 295 -2.24 -3.28 -7.78
C ILE A 295 -3.31 -4.05 -7.04
#